data_AF-A0A7Y2URH5-F1
#
_entry.id   AF-A0A7Y2URH5-F1
#
_cell.length_a   1.000
_cell.length_b   1.000
_cell.length_c   1.000
_cell.angle_alpha   90.00
_cell.angle_beta   90.00
_cell.angle_gamma   90.00
#
_symmetry.space_group_name_H-M   'P 1'
#
loop_
_entity.id
_entity.type
_entity.pdbx_description
1 polymer ?
#
loop_
_entity_poly.entity_id
_entity_poly.type
_entity_poly.pdbx_seq_one_letter_code
_entity_poly.pdbx_strand_id
1 'polypeptide(L)'
;MSNTDSFVEEVNEEVRRDRLYGYLRRYGWIAVLAILLIVGGAAYSEYRKAQARAQAEALGDAMLAALAVNTSAERAEALGSIEPATPTAAAVLRMMTAAEQANAGDTDMAVATLNALAVDGDVPPVYRQLAQFKAITLQGSDAPVADRRQALEAMAQPGNAFRLLASEQ
;
A
#
# COMPACT_ATOMS: atom_id res chain seq x y z
N MET A 1 3.41 74.84 6.13
CA MET A 1 3.96 74.06 7.24
C MET A 1 4.05 72.58 6.84
N SER A 2 4.93 72.24 5.88
CA SER A 2 5.04 70.86 5.35
C SER A 2 6.48 70.36 5.19
N ASN A 3 7.50 71.21 5.36
CA ASN A 3 8.90 70.81 5.17
C ASN A 3 9.52 70.15 6.40
N THR A 4 9.08 70.51 7.62
CA THR A 4 9.60 69.91 8.85
C THR A 4 9.11 68.48 9.06
N ASP A 5 7.83 68.22 8.76
CA ASP A 5 7.26 66.87 8.84
C ASP A 5 7.89 65.95 7.79
N SER A 6 8.09 66.42 6.55
CA SER A 6 8.74 65.66 5.47
C SER A 6 10.17 65.21 5.82
N PHE A 7 10.97 66.06 6.47
CA PHE A 7 12.35 65.72 6.84
C PHE A 7 12.40 64.73 8.02
N VAL A 8 11.51 64.89 9.01
CA VAL A 8 11.42 63.97 10.16
C VAL A 8 10.92 62.59 9.73
N GLU A 9 10.04 62.55 8.74
CA GLU A 9 9.54 61.31 8.15
C GLU A 9 10.61 60.61 7.31
N GLU A 10 11.35 61.36 6.48
CA GLU A 10 12.49 60.84 5.69
C GLU A 10 13.62 60.26 6.56
N VAL A 11 14.03 60.96 7.62
CA VAL A 11 15.09 60.49 8.53
C VAL A 11 14.65 59.26 9.34
N ASN A 12 13.39 59.20 9.80
CA ASN A 12 12.87 58.00 10.45
C ASN A 12 12.79 56.81 9.48
N GLU A 13 12.45 57.06 8.22
CA GLU A 13 12.39 56.05 7.16
C GLU A 13 13.77 55.44 6.90
N GLU A 14 14.83 56.26 6.81
CA GLU A 14 16.21 55.79 6.65
C GLU A 14 16.70 54.95 7.84
N VAL A 15 16.45 55.40 9.08
CA VAL A 15 16.84 54.65 10.29
C VAL A 15 16.08 53.34 10.42
N ARG A 16 14.78 53.31 10.06
CA ARG A 16 14.00 52.06 9.97
C ARG A 16 14.58 51.12 8.91
N ARG A 17 14.91 51.65 7.74
CA ARG A 17 15.48 50.90 6.62
C ARG A 17 16.80 50.25 7.00
N ASP A 18 17.70 50.98 7.66
CA ASP A 18 18.99 50.45 8.10
C ASP A 18 18.86 49.38 9.18
N ARG A 19 17.89 49.53 10.11
CA ARG A 19 17.56 48.47 11.09
C ARG A 19 17.01 47.22 10.42
N LEU A 20 16.14 47.36 9.42
CA LEU A 20 15.61 46.24 8.64
C LEU A 20 16.73 45.50 7.89
N TYR A 21 17.61 46.20 7.20
CA TYR A 21 18.77 45.61 6.52
C TYR A 21 19.75 44.96 7.50
N GLY A 22 19.91 45.52 8.70
CA GLY A 22 20.67 44.92 9.80
C GLY A 22 20.11 43.57 10.23
N TYR A 23 18.79 43.46 10.41
CA TYR A 23 18.15 42.18 10.73
C TYR A 23 18.23 41.17 9.59
N LEU A 24 18.06 41.62 8.34
CA LEU A 24 18.19 40.76 7.16
C LEU A 24 19.61 40.19 7.03
N ARG A 25 20.65 40.99 7.26
CA ARG A 25 22.04 40.50 7.25
C ARG A 25 22.32 39.52 8.38
N ARG A 26 21.75 39.73 9.58
CA ARG A 26 21.98 38.87 10.75
C ARG A 26 21.21 37.55 10.70
N TYR A 27 19.97 37.56 10.23
CA TYR A 27 19.05 36.42 10.28
C TYR A 27 18.61 35.88 8.92
N GLY A 28 18.93 36.56 7.81
CA GLY A 28 18.52 36.13 6.47
C GLY A 28 19.02 34.74 6.08
N TRP A 29 20.19 34.34 6.58
CA TRP A 29 20.71 32.98 6.38
C TRP A 29 19.81 31.91 7.01
N ILE A 30 19.10 32.21 8.11
CA ILE A 30 18.15 31.29 8.75
C ILE A 30 16.95 31.07 7.83
N ALA A 31 16.45 32.15 7.21
CA ALA A 31 15.36 32.04 6.24
C ALA A 31 15.79 31.21 5.02
N VAL A 32 17.01 31.42 4.50
CA VAL A 32 17.56 30.60 3.41
C VAL A 32 17.68 29.14 3.81
N LEU A 33 18.22 28.85 4.99
CA LEU A 33 18.36 27.48 5.50
C LEU A 33 16.99 26.81 5.70
N ALA A 34 16.01 27.54 6.23
CA ALA A 34 14.64 27.05 6.36
C ALA A 34 14.02 26.69 5.00
N ILE A 35 14.20 27.56 3.99
CA ILE A 35 13.74 27.28 2.62
C ILE A 35 14.43 26.03 2.07
N LEU A 36 15.74 25.90 2.22
CA LEU A 36 16.49 24.73 1.74
C LEU A 36 16.02 23.43 2.40
N LEU A 37 15.75 23.45 3.71
CA LEU A 37 15.22 22.29 4.43
C LEU A 37 13.82 21.92 3.95
N ILE A 38 12.94 22.89 3.76
CA ILE A 38 11.57 22.64 3.27
C ILE A 38 11.60 22.08 1.85
N VAL A 39 12.34 22.72 0.94
CA VAL A 39 12.42 22.28 -0.46
C VAL A 39 13.12 20.94 -0.57
N GLY A 40 14.22 20.73 0.16
CA GLY A 40 14.92 19.44 0.20
C GLY A 40 14.07 18.32 0.77
N GLY A 41 13.35 18.57 1.87
CA GLY A 41 12.40 17.62 2.46
C GLY A 41 11.23 17.29 1.53
N ALA A 42 10.66 18.30 0.87
CA ALA A 42 9.59 18.11 -0.11
C ALA A 42 10.06 17.29 -1.32
N ALA A 43 11.22 17.64 -1.90
CA ALA A 43 11.78 16.92 -3.03
C ALA A 43 12.06 15.44 -2.69
N TYR A 44 12.62 15.16 -1.52
CA TYR A 44 12.85 13.79 -1.07
C TYR A 44 11.54 13.02 -0.86
N SER A 45 10.54 13.65 -0.22
CA SER A 45 9.23 13.05 0.00
C SER A 45 8.54 12.70 -1.33
N GLU A 46 8.56 13.62 -2.29
CA GLU A 46 7.92 13.43 -3.58
C GLU A 46 8.64 12.37 -4.41
N TYR A 47 9.97 12.35 -4.40
CA TYR A 47 10.74 11.29 -5.04
C TYR A 47 10.40 9.90 -4.50
N ARG A 48 10.31 9.76 -3.17
CA ARG A 48 9.93 8.48 -2.54
C ARG A 48 8.52 8.03 -2.91
N LYS A 49 7.55 8.95 -2.95
CA LYS A 49 6.18 8.64 -3.37
C LYS A 49 6.13 8.23 -4.83
N ALA A 50 6.84 8.94 -5.70
CA ALA A 50 6.93 8.61 -7.12
C ALA A 50 7.54 7.22 -7.32
N GLN A 51 8.59 6.88 -6.58
CA GLN A 51 9.20 5.55 -6.64
C GLN A 51 8.24 4.45 -6.16
N ALA A 52 7.57 4.64 -5.02
CA ALA A 52 6.60 3.67 -4.51
C ALA A 52 5.42 3.47 -5.48
N ARG A 53 4.96 4.57 -6.10
CA ARG A 53 3.91 4.52 -7.13
C ARG A 53 4.37 3.77 -8.38
N ALA A 54 5.57 4.05 -8.89
CA ALA A 54 6.11 3.36 -10.05
C ALA A 54 6.26 1.84 -9.82
N GLN A 55 6.66 1.43 -8.61
CA GLN A 55 6.72 0.00 -8.25
C GLN A 55 5.32 -0.64 -8.22
N ALA A 56 4.32 0.06 -7.68
CA ALA A 56 2.94 -0.42 -7.66
C ALA A 56 2.33 -0.51 -9.08
N GLU A 57 2.62 0.48 -9.93
CA GLU A 57 2.21 0.49 -11.35
C GLU A 57 2.85 -0.68 -12.10
N ALA A 58 4.16 -0.89 -11.97
CA ALA A 58 4.86 -1.99 -12.63
C ALA A 58 4.32 -3.37 -12.23
N LEU A 59 4.00 -3.57 -10.95
CA LEU A 59 3.37 -4.80 -10.48
C LEU A 59 1.97 -4.98 -11.08
N GLY A 60 1.16 -3.91 -11.07
CA GLY A 60 -0.19 -3.92 -11.63
C GLY A 60 -0.19 -4.22 -13.13
N ASP A 61 0.72 -3.61 -13.88
CA ASP A 61 0.90 -3.85 -15.31
C ASP A 61 1.28 -5.31 -15.58
N ALA A 62 2.19 -5.89 -14.78
CA ALA A 62 2.55 -7.30 -14.88
C ALA A 62 1.35 -8.23 -14.61
N MET A 63 0.56 -7.94 -13.57
CA MET A 63 -0.66 -8.70 -13.26
C MET A 63 -1.70 -8.59 -14.37
N LEU A 64 -1.91 -7.40 -14.92
CA LEU A 64 -2.86 -7.17 -16.02
C LEU A 64 -2.39 -7.89 -17.30
N ALA A 65 -1.10 -7.85 -17.60
CA ALA A 65 -0.52 -8.58 -18.72
C ALA A 65 -0.69 -10.10 -18.56
N ALA A 66 -0.44 -10.63 -17.36
CA ALA A 66 -0.67 -12.04 -17.04
C ALA A 66 -2.15 -12.41 -17.19
N LEU A 67 -3.07 -11.55 -16.75
CA LEU A 67 -4.51 -11.76 -16.90
C LEU A 67 -5.04 -11.63 -18.33
N ALA A 68 -4.30 -11.01 -19.24
CA ALA A 68 -4.70 -10.88 -20.64
C ALA A 68 -4.46 -12.18 -21.45
N VAL A 69 -3.84 -13.20 -20.86
CA VAL A 69 -3.59 -14.50 -21.50
C VAL A 69 -4.90 -15.30 -21.64
N ASN A 70 -5.00 -16.10 -22.71
CA ASN A 70 -6.25 -16.69 -23.17
C ASN A 70 -6.88 -17.68 -22.17
N THR A 71 -6.10 -18.62 -21.63
CA THR A 71 -6.64 -19.68 -20.77
C THR A 71 -6.38 -19.44 -19.28
N SER A 72 -7.27 -19.91 -18.41
CA SER A 72 -7.12 -19.77 -16.96
C SER A 72 -5.84 -20.44 -16.45
N ALA A 73 -5.45 -21.58 -17.03
CA ALA A 73 -4.22 -22.29 -16.68
C ALA A 73 -2.97 -21.45 -17.00
N GLU A 74 -2.89 -20.87 -18.20
CA GLU A 74 -1.77 -19.99 -18.58
C GLU A 74 -1.75 -18.70 -17.74
N ARG A 75 -2.92 -18.14 -17.40
CA ARG A 75 -3.00 -16.97 -16.49
C ARG A 75 -2.48 -17.31 -15.10
N ALA A 76 -2.83 -18.47 -14.56
CA ALA A 76 -2.32 -18.92 -13.27
C ALA A 76 -0.80 -19.09 -13.27
N GLU A 77 -0.23 -19.69 -14.31
CA GLU A 77 1.22 -19.82 -14.47
C GLU A 77 1.91 -18.45 -14.58
N ALA A 78 1.38 -17.56 -15.44
CA ALA A 78 1.92 -16.22 -15.62
C ALA A 78 1.87 -15.41 -14.32
N LEU A 79 0.75 -15.43 -13.58
CA LEU A 79 0.63 -14.78 -12.28
C LEU A 79 1.60 -15.38 -11.25
N GLY A 80 1.74 -16.71 -11.21
CA GLY A 80 2.65 -17.40 -10.31
C GLY A 80 4.13 -17.09 -10.55
N SER A 81 4.49 -16.60 -11.74
CA SER A 81 5.85 -16.20 -12.10
C SER A 81 6.24 -14.77 -11.73
N ILE A 82 5.27 -13.94 -11.31
CA ILE A 82 5.51 -12.54 -10.93
C ILE A 82 6.13 -12.49 -9.53
N GLU A 83 7.25 -11.79 -9.37
CA GLU A 83 7.86 -11.56 -8.07
C GLU A 83 7.25 -10.33 -7.38
N PRO A 84 6.54 -10.48 -6.25
CA PRO A 84 5.93 -9.36 -5.56
C PRO A 84 6.95 -8.58 -4.71
N ALA A 85 6.90 -7.24 -4.76
CA ALA A 85 7.81 -6.39 -3.99
C ALA A 85 7.50 -6.32 -2.47
N THR A 86 6.31 -6.76 -2.04
CA THR A 86 5.87 -6.70 -0.63
C THR A 86 5.01 -7.90 -0.25
N PRO A 87 4.90 -8.27 1.04
CA PRO A 87 4.00 -9.34 1.48
C PRO A 87 2.52 -9.09 1.13
N THR A 88 2.06 -7.84 1.18
CA THR A 88 0.70 -7.49 0.77
C THR A 88 0.48 -7.70 -0.73
N ALA A 89 1.45 -7.33 -1.56
CA ALA A 89 1.43 -7.62 -2.99
C ALA A 89 1.42 -9.13 -3.26
N ALA A 90 2.23 -9.89 -2.52
CA ALA A 90 2.27 -11.34 -2.61
C ALA A 90 0.92 -11.98 -2.27
N ALA A 91 0.22 -11.46 -1.27
CA ALA A 91 -1.11 -11.93 -0.90
C ALA A 91 -2.13 -11.75 -2.01
N VAL A 92 -2.18 -10.55 -2.62
CA VAL A 92 -3.08 -10.27 -3.76
C VAL A 92 -2.74 -11.17 -4.95
N LEU A 93 -1.45 -11.27 -5.29
CA LEU A 93 -0.98 -12.10 -6.39
C LEU A 93 -1.34 -13.57 -6.22
N ARG A 94 -1.10 -14.14 -5.03
CA ARG A 94 -1.44 -15.54 -4.72
C ARG A 94 -2.95 -15.78 -4.71
N MET A 95 -3.76 -14.82 -4.24
CA MET A 95 -5.22 -14.93 -4.31
C MET A 95 -5.73 -14.93 -5.76
N MET A 96 -5.15 -14.11 -6.63
CA MET A 96 -5.49 -14.10 -8.06
C MET A 96 -5.03 -15.38 -8.76
N THR A 97 -3.82 -15.85 -8.44
CA THR A 97 -3.29 -17.12 -8.95
C THR A 97 -4.21 -18.28 -8.58
N ALA A 98 -4.63 -18.37 -7.31
CA ALA A 98 -5.57 -19.40 -6.86
C ALA A 98 -6.95 -19.30 -7.54
N ALA A 99 -7.43 -18.09 -7.82
CA ALA A 99 -8.69 -17.91 -8.55
C ALA A 99 -8.58 -18.45 -9.99
N GLU A 100 -7.48 -18.19 -10.68
CA GLU A 100 -7.27 -18.71 -12.03
C GLU A 100 -7.01 -20.22 -12.06
N GLN A 101 -6.33 -20.78 -11.05
CA GLN A 101 -6.22 -22.23 -10.86
C GLN A 101 -7.61 -22.88 -10.69
N ALA A 102 -8.47 -22.30 -9.85
CA ALA A 102 -9.84 -22.78 -9.68
C ALA A 102 -10.65 -22.67 -10.98
N ASN A 103 -10.52 -21.56 -11.72
CA ASN A 103 -11.16 -21.37 -13.03
C ASN A 103 -10.63 -22.33 -14.11
N ALA A 104 -9.42 -22.86 -13.95
CA ALA A 104 -8.86 -23.91 -14.82
C ALA A 104 -9.38 -25.31 -14.45
N GLY A 105 -10.10 -25.46 -13.33
CA GLY A 105 -10.53 -26.74 -12.78
C GLY A 105 -9.52 -27.38 -11.82
N ASP A 106 -8.40 -26.71 -11.52
CA ASP A 106 -7.33 -27.20 -10.67
C ASP A 106 -7.57 -26.83 -9.19
N THR A 107 -8.70 -27.28 -8.65
CA THR A 107 -9.14 -26.97 -7.27
C THR A 107 -8.06 -27.30 -6.23
N ASP A 108 -7.39 -28.45 -6.35
CA ASP A 108 -6.33 -28.86 -5.42
C ASP A 108 -5.14 -27.88 -5.42
N MET A 109 -4.74 -27.39 -6.59
CA MET A 109 -3.67 -26.39 -6.69
C MET A 109 -4.10 -25.05 -6.11
N ALA A 110 -5.32 -24.61 -6.42
CA ALA A 110 -5.89 -23.38 -5.86
C ALA A 110 -5.94 -23.40 -4.33
N VAL A 111 -6.39 -24.52 -3.77
CA VAL A 111 -6.41 -24.78 -2.33
C VAL A 111 -5.01 -24.77 -1.75
N ALA A 112 -4.04 -25.42 -2.39
CA ALA A 112 -2.64 -25.42 -1.93
C ALA A 112 -2.05 -23.99 -1.90
N THR A 113 -2.28 -23.20 -2.95
CA THR A 113 -1.85 -21.80 -3.02
C THR A 113 -2.46 -20.95 -1.90
N LEU A 114 -3.77 -21.11 -1.64
CA LEU A 114 -4.46 -20.39 -0.56
C LEU A 114 -4.01 -20.83 0.83
N ASN A 115 -3.78 -22.13 1.04
CA ASN A 115 -3.28 -22.65 2.32
C ASN A 115 -1.85 -22.16 2.61
N ALA A 116 -0.98 -22.12 1.60
CA ALA A 116 0.35 -21.54 1.73
C ALA A 116 0.29 -20.06 2.14
N LEU A 117 -0.65 -19.29 1.55
CA LEU A 117 -0.88 -17.91 1.94
C LEU A 117 -1.46 -17.77 3.36
N ALA A 118 -2.33 -18.69 3.80
CA ALA A 118 -2.96 -18.66 5.11
C ALA A 118 -1.96 -18.83 6.28
N VAL A 119 -0.82 -19.50 6.04
CA VAL A 119 0.22 -19.74 7.05
C VAL A 119 1.43 -18.83 6.94
N ASP A 120 1.46 -17.92 5.96
CA ASP A 120 2.59 -17.03 5.70
C ASP A 120 2.72 -15.94 6.77
N GLY A 121 3.73 -16.04 7.65
CA GLY A 121 3.90 -15.14 8.79
C GLY A 121 4.10 -13.67 8.44
N ASP A 122 4.62 -13.39 7.24
CA ASP A 122 4.96 -12.03 6.78
C ASP A 122 3.74 -11.28 6.21
N VAL A 123 2.68 -12.01 5.86
CA VAL A 123 1.46 -11.44 5.29
C VAL A 123 0.51 -10.95 6.39
N PRO A 124 -0.11 -9.75 6.27
CA PRO A 124 -1.03 -9.26 7.29
C PRO A 124 -2.20 -10.23 7.60
N PRO A 125 -2.63 -10.35 8.88
CA PRO A 125 -3.61 -11.37 9.30
C PRO A 125 -4.90 -11.41 8.51
N VAL A 126 -5.41 -10.25 8.06
CA VAL A 126 -6.65 -10.17 7.28
C VAL A 126 -6.57 -10.96 5.97
N TYR A 127 -5.43 -10.92 5.27
CA TYR A 127 -5.27 -11.66 4.02
C TYR A 127 -5.13 -13.16 4.27
N ARG A 128 -4.46 -13.54 5.37
CA ARG A 128 -4.32 -14.95 5.76
C ARG A 128 -5.66 -15.57 6.13
N GLN A 129 -6.47 -14.85 6.91
CA GLN A 129 -7.82 -15.27 7.26
C GLN A 129 -8.71 -15.34 6.03
N LEU A 130 -8.61 -14.39 5.09
CA LEU A 130 -9.32 -14.46 3.81
C LEU A 130 -8.91 -15.68 2.99
N ALA A 131 -7.61 -15.96 2.91
CA ALA A 131 -7.08 -17.12 2.19
C ALA A 131 -7.59 -18.43 2.80
N GLN A 132 -7.57 -18.54 4.14
CA GLN A 132 -8.14 -19.67 4.87
C GLN A 132 -9.64 -19.85 4.56
N PHE A 133 -10.43 -18.78 4.61
CA PHE A 133 -11.86 -18.83 4.29
C PHE A 133 -12.10 -19.29 2.85
N LYS A 134 -11.35 -18.74 1.90
CA LYS A 134 -11.43 -19.12 0.48
C LYS A 134 -11.03 -20.58 0.25
N ALA A 135 -9.99 -21.07 0.91
CA ALA A 135 -9.57 -22.47 0.77
C ALA A 135 -10.67 -23.43 1.25
N ILE A 136 -11.28 -23.15 2.41
CA ILE A 136 -12.36 -23.96 2.98
C ILE A 136 -13.60 -23.95 2.09
N THR A 137 -13.99 -22.77 1.60
CA THR A 137 -15.17 -22.65 0.73
C THR A 137 -14.94 -23.27 -0.64
N LEU A 138 -13.71 -23.20 -1.17
CA LEU A 138 -13.34 -23.81 -2.44
C LEU A 138 -13.29 -25.34 -2.39
N GLN A 139 -12.81 -25.94 -1.29
CA GLN A 139 -12.86 -27.40 -1.09
C GLN A 139 -14.30 -27.93 -1.05
N GLY A 140 -15.28 -27.11 -0.64
CA GLY A 140 -16.69 -27.42 -0.74
C GLY A 140 -17.08 -28.79 -0.15
N SER A 141 -17.60 -29.67 -0.99
CA SER A 141 -18.00 -31.04 -0.65
C SER A 141 -16.89 -32.09 -0.73
N ASP A 142 -15.72 -31.72 -1.26
CA ASP A 142 -14.58 -32.64 -1.41
C ASP A 142 -13.91 -32.92 -0.06
N ALA A 143 -14.00 -31.97 0.88
CA ALA A 143 -13.60 -32.15 2.26
C ALA A 143 -14.71 -32.81 3.10
N PRO A 144 -14.38 -33.71 4.05
CA PRO A 144 -15.34 -34.23 5.01
C PRO A 144 -16.06 -33.10 5.75
N VAL A 145 -17.38 -33.23 5.90
CA VAL A 145 -18.23 -32.20 6.54
C VAL A 145 -17.75 -31.86 7.95
N ALA A 146 -17.23 -32.84 8.69
CA ALA A 146 -16.68 -32.64 10.03
C ALA A 146 -15.46 -31.71 10.02
N ASP A 147 -14.51 -31.94 9.11
CA ASP A 147 -13.28 -31.15 8.99
C ASP A 147 -13.58 -29.71 8.56
N ARG A 148 -14.48 -29.56 7.59
CA ARG A 148 -14.95 -28.24 7.14
C ARG A 148 -15.64 -27.47 8.26
N ARG A 149 -16.52 -28.12 9.03
CA ARG A 149 -17.18 -27.51 10.19
C ARG A 149 -16.17 -27.07 11.24
N GLN A 150 -15.23 -27.94 11.60
CA GLN A 150 -14.19 -27.61 12.58
C GLN A 150 -13.36 -26.41 12.14
N ALA A 151 -12.99 -26.33 10.86
CA ALA A 151 -12.23 -25.20 10.33
C ALA A 151 -13.03 -23.89 10.38
N LEU A 152 -14.33 -23.92 10.01
CA LEU A 152 -15.22 -22.75 10.08
C LEU A 152 -15.48 -22.31 11.53
N GLU A 153 -15.66 -23.24 12.46
CA GLU A 153 -15.83 -22.97 13.90
C GLU A 153 -14.60 -22.27 14.51
N ALA A 154 -13.39 -22.65 14.07
CA ALA A 154 -12.16 -21.96 14.45
C ALA A 154 -12.10 -20.54 13.89
N MET A 155 -12.63 -20.32 12.68
CA MET A 155 -12.74 -18.98 12.09
C MET A 155 -13.87 -18.14 12.70
N ALA A 156 -14.89 -18.77 13.26
CA ALA A 156 -16.01 -18.12 13.92
C ALA A 156 -15.65 -17.55 15.32
N GLN A 157 -14.41 -17.74 15.78
CA GLN A 157 -13.96 -17.20 17.07
C GLN A 157 -13.86 -15.66 17.04
N PRO A 158 -14.05 -14.99 18.19
CA PRO A 158 -13.85 -13.55 18.31
C PRO A 158 -12.46 -13.12 17.84
N GLY A 159 -12.38 -12.02 17.09
CA GLY A 159 -11.12 -11.47 16.57
C GLY A 159 -10.74 -11.89 15.15
N ASN A 160 -11.48 -12.83 14.53
CA ASN A 160 -11.35 -13.11 13.11
C ASN A 160 -12.19 -12.15 12.27
N ALA A 161 -11.60 -11.54 11.24
CA ALA A 161 -12.28 -10.60 10.36
C ALA A 161 -13.44 -11.24 9.57
N PHE A 162 -13.39 -12.55 9.34
CA PHE A 162 -14.36 -13.32 8.56
C PHE A 162 -15.31 -14.13 9.42
N ARG A 163 -15.37 -13.85 10.74
CA ARG A 163 -16.22 -14.57 11.70
C ARG A 163 -17.67 -14.71 11.26
N LEU A 164 -18.30 -13.62 10.81
CA LEU A 164 -19.72 -13.63 10.43
C LEU A 164 -19.96 -14.53 9.23
N LEU A 165 -19.11 -14.41 8.19
CA LEU A 165 -19.19 -15.29 7.03
C LEU A 165 -18.94 -16.74 7.41
N ALA A 166 -17.98 -17.01 8.31
CA ALA A 166 -17.71 -18.37 8.77
C ALA A 166 -18.89 -18.98 9.55
N SER A 167 -19.68 -18.17 10.25
CA SER A 167 -20.87 -18.65 10.99
C SER A 167 -22.11 -18.88 10.11
N GLU A 168 -22.14 -18.34 8.90
CA GLU A 168 -23.26 -18.49 7.96
C GLU A 168 -23.17 -19.77 7.11
N GLN A 169 -21.96 -20.33 6.96
CA GLN A 169 -21.67 -21.52 6.15
C GLN A 169 -22.01 -22.82 6.88
#